data_AF-A0A2Z7BIN4-F1
#
_entry.id   AF-A0A2Z7BIN4-F1
#
_cell.length_a   1.000
_cell.length_b   1.000
_cell.length_c   1.000
_cell.angle_alpha   90.00
_cell.angle_beta   90.00
_cell.angle_gamma   90.00
#
_symmetry.space_group_name_H-M   'P 1'
#
loop_
_entity.id
_entity.type
_entity.pdbx_description
1 polymer ?
#
loop_
_entity_poly.entity_id
_entity_poly.type
_entity_poly.pdbx_seq_one_letter_code
_entity_poly.pdbx_strand_id
1 'polypeptide(L)'
;MANQTDEEEVFDFANVEFTRDDLVIALNDMVKEYRKLSHSFEEAKAENVSLKSSSAESSSDEQEDADILKTELSKLQAENEFLRNEISELKAEVAKSTVELNSWN
;
A
#
# COMPACT_ATOMS: atom_id res chain seq x y z
N MET A 1 7.28 -32.26 -53.98
CA MET A 1 8.23 -31.29 -53.40
C MET A 1 7.61 -29.91 -53.53
N ALA A 2 7.30 -29.25 -52.42
CA ALA A 2 6.83 -27.86 -52.43
C ALA A 2 8.03 -26.92 -52.64
N ASN A 3 7.93 -26.02 -53.60
CA ASN A 3 8.88 -24.94 -53.83
C ASN A 3 8.36 -23.72 -53.08
N GLN A 4 8.83 -23.50 -51.85
CA GLN A 4 8.62 -22.23 -51.15
C GLN A 4 9.69 -21.27 -51.67
N THR A 5 9.29 -20.36 -52.54
CA THR A 5 10.02 -19.12 -52.75
C THR A 5 9.71 -18.25 -51.54
N ASP A 6 10.51 -18.38 -50.50
CA ASP A 6 10.55 -17.38 -49.44
C ASP A 6 11.19 -16.14 -50.10
N GLU A 7 10.31 -15.29 -50.63
CA GLU A 7 10.61 -13.92 -50.99
C GLU A 7 11.14 -13.25 -49.71
N GLU A 8 12.46 -13.35 -49.53
CA GLU A 8 13.23 -12.62 -48.56
C GLU A 8 12.89 -11.16 -48.79
N GLU A 9 12.02 -10.62 -47.93
CA GLU A 9 11.61 -9.23 -47.91
C GLU A 9 12.86 -8.42 -47.61
N VAL A 10 13.64 -8.15 -48.67
CA VAL A 10 14.80 -7.29 -48.64
C VAL A 10 14.25 -5.95 -48.19
N PHE A 11 14.54 -5.59 -46.94
CA PHE A 11 14.31 -4.24 -46.44
C PHE A 11 14.97 -3.29 -47.44
N ASP A 12 14.16 -2.65 -48.27
CA ASP A 12 14.60 -1.64 -49.22
C ASP A 12 14.91 -0.39 -48.39
N PHE A 13 16.07 -0.42 -47.75
CA PHE A 13 16.69 0.77 -47.22
C PHE A 13 16.97 1.64 -48.44
N ALA A 14 16.05 2.54 -48.78
CA ALA A 14 16.35 3.65 -49.68
C ALA A 14 17.69 4.21 -49.21
N ASN A 15 18.73 4.10 -50.05
CA ASN A 15 20.09 4.50 -49.75
C ASN A 15 20.13 6.02 -49.50
N VAL A 16 19.72 6.45 -48.31
CA VAL A 16 20.07 7.77 -47.79
C VAL A 16 21.57 7.71 -47.57
N GLU A 17 22.29 8.42 -48.42
CA GLU A 17 23.75 8.47 -48.42
C GLU A 17 24.21 9.22 -47.15
N PHE A 18 24.43 8.48 -46.07
CA PHE A 18 24.98 9.04 -44.85
C PHE A 18 26.48 9.25 -45.01
N THR A 19 26.96 10.44 -44.68
CA THR A 19 28.40 10.62 -44.52
C THR A 19 28.86 9.89 -43.26
N ARG A 20 30.14 9.52 -43.23
CA ARG A 20 30.77 8.97 -42.02
C ARG A 20 30.58 9.91 -40.82
N ASP A 21 30.57 11.22 -41.05
CA ASP A 21 30.41 12.22 -40.00
C ASP A 21 28.98 12.20 -39.43
N ASP A 22 27.96 12.02 -40.27
CA ASP A 22 26.57 11.90 -39.83
C ASP A 22 26.38 10.69 -38.89
N LEU A 23 27.00 9.55 -39.23
CA LEU A 23 26.96 8.35 -38.38
C LEU A 23 27.66 8.58 -37.03
N VAL A 24 28.79 9.29 -37.04
CA VAL A 24 29.52 9.62 -35.80
C VAL A 24 28.71 10.54 -34.91
N ILE A 25 28.02 11.53 -35.49
CA ILE A 25 27.15 12.45 -34.74
C ILE A 25 25.97 11.68 -34.13
N ALA A 26 25.26 10.89 -34.94
CA ALA A 26 24.15 10.08 -34.48
C ALA A 26 24.55 9.14 -33.33
N LEU A 27 25.71 8.48 -33.45
CA LEU A 27 26.23 7.61 -32.39
C LEU A 27 26.54 8.40 -31.11
N ASN A 28 27.14 9.58 -31.23
CA ASN A 28 27.45 10.42 -30.08
C ASN A 28 26.18 10.87 -29.35
N ASP A 29 25.15 11.24 -30.11
CA ASP A 29 23.87 11.66 -29.55
C ASP A 29 23.14 10.51 -28.89
N MET A 30 23.13 9.31 -29.48
CA MET A 30 22.61 8.11 -28.82
C MET A 30 23.33 7.81 -27.50
N VAL A 31 24.66 7.95 -27.45
CA VAL A 31 25.44 7.76 -26.22
C VAL A 31 25.05 8.79 -25.15
N LYS A 32 24.83 10.06 -25.55
CA LYS A 32 24.36 11.10 -24.61
C LYS A 32 22.97 10.79 -24.07
N GLU A 33 22.03 10.41 -24.93
CA GLU A 33 20.66 10.08 -24.53
C GLU A 33 20.63 8.82 -23.65
N TYR A 34 21.42 7.79 -23.99
CA TYR A 34 21.56 6.61 -23.13
C TYR A 34 22.09 6.97 -21.74
N ARG A 35 23.08 7.88 -21.65
CA ARG A 35 23.60 8.33 -20.36
C ARG A 35 22.54 9.06 -19.53
N LYS A 36 21.73 9.93 -20.16
CA LYS A 36 20.60 10.59 -19.48
C LYS A 36 19.57 9.58 -19.00
N LEU A 37 19.21 8.62 -19.85
CA LEU A 37 18.25 7.57 -19.53
C LEU A 37 18.74 6.70 -18.36
N SER A 38 20.01 6.30 -18.40
CA SER A 38 20.64 5.52 -17.32
C SER A 38 20.63 6.27 -16.00
N HIS A 39 20.88 7.58 -16.00
CA HIS A 39 20.80 8.39 -14.78
C HIS A 39 19.36 8.47 -14.25
N SER A 40 18.39 8.75 -15.13
CA SER A 40 16.97 8.81 -14.74
C SER A 40 16.47 7.47 -14.19
N PHE A 41 16.95 6.35 -14.73
CA PHE A 41 16.62 5.03 -14.22
C PHE A 41 17.15 4.78 -12.80
N GLU A 42 18.40 5.17 -12.51
CA GLU A 42 18.94 5.04 -11.14
C GLU A 42 18.22 5.97 -10.15
N GLU A 43 17.83 7.17 -10.58
CA GLU A 43 17.01 8.09 -9.77
C GLU A 43 15.64 7.49 -9.46
N ALA A 44 14.93 6.96 -10.47
CA ALA A 44 13.65 6.29 -10.29
C ALA A 44 13.76 5.05 -9.38
N LYS A 45 14.88 4.32 -9.45
CA LYS A 45 15.15 3.19 -8.57
C LYS A 45 15.35 3.64 -7.12
N ALA A 46 16.11 4.71 -6.89
CA ALA A 46 16.29 5.30 -5.57
C ALA A 46 14.96 5.80 -4.98
N GLU A 47 14.15 6.49 -5.78
CA GLU A 47 12.81 6.94 -5.38
C GLU A 47 11.89 5.75 -5.04
N ASN A 48 11.89 4.68 -5.84
CA ASN A 48 11.09 3.49 -5.57
C ASN A 48 11.43 2.84 -4.22
N VAL A 49 12.73 2.78 -3.88
CA VAL A 49 13.18 2.28 -2.58
C VAL A 49 12.69 3.18 -1.46
N SER A 50 12.84 4.50 -1.62
CA SER A 50 12.37 5.49 -0.64
C SER A 50 10.86 5.41 -0.39
N LEU A 51 10.05 5.25 -1.44
CA LEU A 51 8.60 5.11 -1.33
C LEU A 51 8.19 3.81 -0.64
N LYS A 52 8.92 2.71 -0.91
CA LYS A 52 8.66 1.44 -0.23
C LYS A 52 8.97 1.52 1.26
N SER A 53 10.06 2.18 1.66
CA SER A 53 10.35 2.40 3.07
C SER A 53 9.30 3.27 3.73
N SER A 54 8.90 4.38 3.11
CA SER A 54 7.86 5.26 3.70
C SER A 54 6.50 4.58 3.79
N SER A 55 6.14 3.75 2.81
CA SER A 55 4.89 2.98 2.83
C SER A 55 4.90 1.89 3.90
N ALA A 56 6.05 1.24 4.10
CA ALA A 56 6.18 0.21 5.14
C ALA A 56 6.17 0.82 6.55
N GLU A 57 6.79 1.99 6.74
CA GLU A 57 6.77 2.74 8.00
C GLU A 57 5.35 3.22 8.35
N SER A 58 4.65 3.90 7.42
CA SER A 58 3.26 4.36 7.64
C SER A 58 2.31 3.21 8.01
N SER A 59 2.40 2.08 7.29
CA SER A 59 1.56 0.92 7.55
C SER A 59 1.85 0.26 8.90
N SER A 60 3.06 0.40 9.44
CA SER A 60 3.42 -0.16 10.74
C SER A 60 2.77 0.63 11.87
N ASP A 61 2.83 1.96 11.80
CA ASP A 61 2.27 2.85 12.82
C ASP A 61 0.74 2.73 12.88
N GLU A 62 0.08 2.67 11.72
CA GLU A 62 -1.38 2.51 11.61
C GLU A 62 -1.88 1.17 12.19
N GLN A 63 -1.07 0.10 12.05
CA GLN A 63 -1.39 -1.21 12.58
C GLN A 63 -1.25 -1.26 14.11
N GLU A 64 -0.23 -0.61 14.67
CA GLU A 64 -0.04 -0.49 16.12
C GLU A 64 -1.19 0.27 16.77
N ASP A 65 -1.61 1.39 16.18
CA ASP A 65 -2.76 2.18 16.63
C ASP A 65 -4.05 1.35 16.63
N ALA A 66 -4.28 0.55 15.59
CA ALA A 66 -5.45 -0.33 15.50
C ALA A 66 -5.47 -1.38 16.62
N ASP A 67 -4.32 -1.96 16.95
CA ASP A 67 -4.19 -2.97 18.02
C ASP A 67 -4.37 -2.34 19.42
N ILE A 68 -3.90 -1.11 19.62
CA ILE A 68 -4.16 -0.32 20.85
C ILE A 68 -5.66 -0.09 21.02
N LEU A 69 -6.33 0.45 19.98
CA LEU A 69 -7.77 0.72 20.01
C LEU A 69 -8.60 -0.54 20.26
N LYS A 70 -8.23 -1.67 19.65
CA LYS A 70 -8.90 -2.95 19.85
C LYS A 70 -8.77 -3.45 21.30
N THR A 71 -7.60 -3.25 21.90
CA THR A 71 -7.36 -3.60 23.31
C THR A 71 -8.17 -2.72 24.25
N GLU A 72 -8.22 -1.41 24.00
CA GLU A 72 -9.00 -0.46 24.80
C GLU A 72 -10.50 -0.73 24.69
N LEU A 73 -11.01 -1.03 23.49
CA LEU A 73 -12.40 -1.43 23.27
C LEU A 73 -12.76 -2.69 24.07
N SER A 74 -11.87 -3.69 24.09
CA SER A 74 -12.10 -4.93 24.84
C SER A 74 -12.18 -4.67 26.36
N LYS A 75 -11.36 -3.75 26.89
CA LYS A 75 -11.42 -3.33 28.29
C LYS A 75 -12.75 -2.64 28.61
N LEU A 76 -13.16 -1.69 27.77
CA LEU A 76 -14.43 -0.97 27.93
C LEU A 76 -15.63 -1.92 27.86
N GLN A 77 -15.59 -2.94 26.99
CA GLN A 77 -16.64 -3.96 26.92
C GLN A 77 -16.76 -4.74 28.23
N ALA A 78 -15.64 -5.18 28.80
CA ALA A 78 -15.63 -5.90 30.08
C ALA A 78 -16.13 -5.02 31.24
N GLU A 79 -15.72 -3.75 31.28
CA GLU A 79 -16.21 -2.79 32.28
C GLU A 79 -17.71 -2.52 32.13
N ASN A 80 -18.21 -2.39 30.90
CA ASN A 80 -19.63 -2.20 30.65
C ASN A 80 -20.47 -3.40 31.11
N GLU A 81 -19.98 -4.62 30.87
CA GLU A 81 -20.63 -5.84 31.34
C GLU A 81 -20.66 -5.91 32.88
N PHE A 82 -19.54 -5.58 33.52
CA PHE A 82 -19.47 -5.50 34.98
C PHE A 82 -20.49 -4.51 35.56
N LEU A 83 -20.55 -3.29 35.03
CA LEU A 83 -21.50 -2.26 35.48
C LEU A 83 -22.95 -2.67 35.26
N ARG A 84 -23.26 -3.37 34.16
CA ARG A 84 -24.62 -3.91 33.91
C ARG A 84 -25.03 -4.92 34.98
N ASN A 85 -24.10 -5.77 35.42
CA ASN A 85 -24.35 -6.73 36.48
C ASN A 85 -24.59 -6.03 37.82
N GLU A 86 -23.74 -5.07 38.18
CA GLU A 86 -23.88 -4.28 39.41
C GLU A 86 -25.22 -3.52 39.45
N ILE A 87 -25.62 -2.89 38.35
CA ILE A 87 -26.93 -2.23 38.22
C ILE A 87 -28.07 -3.23 38.41
N SER A 88 -27.93 -4.46 37.90
CA SER A 88 -28.96 -5.49 38.02
C SER A 88 -29.13 -5.97 39.46
N GLU A 89 -28.02 -6.15 40.19
CA GLU A 89 -28.01 -6.47 41.62
C GLU A 89 -28.64 -5.36 42.46
N LEU A 90 -28.22 -4.11 42.26
CA LEU A 90 -28.79 -2.96 42.95
C LEU A 90 -30.29 -2.83 42.72
N LYS A 91 -30.75 -3.06 41.48
CA LYS A 91 -32.18 -3.02 41.15
C LYS A 91 -32.97 -4.09 41.90
N ALA A 92 -32.41 -5.29 42.09
CA ALA A 92 -33.03 -6.35 42.86
C ALA A 92 -33.11 -5.99 44.35
N GLU A 93 -32.05 -5.43 44.91
CA GLU A 93 -31.98 -5.01 46.31
C GLU A 93 -32.95 -3.86 46.63
N VAL A 94 -33.07 -2.88 45.72
CA VAL A 94 -34.07 -1.81 45.80
C VAL A 94 -35.49 -2.37 45.79
N ALA A 95 -35.78 -3.32 44.89
CA ALA A 95 -37.10 -3.94 44.81
C ALA A 95 -37.45 -4.69 46.11
N LYS A 96 -36.50 -5.47 46.64
CA LYS A 96 -36.64 -6.17 47.92
C LYS A 96 -36.93 -5.20 49.08
N SER A 97 -36.11 -4.15 49.20
CA SER A 97 -36.26 -3.14 50.25
C SER A 97 -37.61 -2.42 50.18
N THR A 98 -38.09 -2.14 48.96
CA THR A 98 -39.41 -1.52 48.73
C THR A 98 -40.55 -2.42 49.21
N VAL A 99 -40.47 -3.74 48.97
CA VAL A 99 -41.47 -4.72 49.44
C VAL A 99 -41.45 -4.83 50.96
N GLU A 100 -40.26 -4.89 51.56
CA GLU A 100 -40.11 -4.93 53.02
C GLU A 100 -40.72 -3.67 53.66
N LEU A 101 -40.42 -2.48 53.14
CA LEU A 101 -40.93 -1.22 53.69
C LEU A 101 -42.47 -1.13 53.60
N ASN A 102 -43.07 -1.59 52.50
CA ASN A 102 -44.53 -1.66 52.35
C ASN A 102 -45.19 -2.69 53.27
N SER A 103 -44.46 -3.68 53.78
CA SER A 103 -44.99 -4.68 54.70
C SER A 103 -45.07 -4.19 56.15
N TRP A 104 -44.43 -3.05 56.45
CA TRP A 104 -44.41 -2.42 57.78
C TRP A 104 -45.37 -1.22 57.91
N ASN A 105 -45.98 -0.79 56.81
CA ASN A 105 -47.06 0.21 56.77
C ASN A 105 -48.44 -0.46 56.78
#